data_AF-A0AAX6ECT5-F1
#
_entry.id   AF-A0AAX6ECT5-F1
#
_cell.length_a   1.000
_cell.length_b   1.000
_cell.length_c   1.000
_cell.angle_alpha   90.00
_cell.angle_beta   90.00
_cell.angle_gamma   90.00
#
_symmetry.space_group_name_H-M   'P 1'
#
loop_
_entity.id
_entity.type
_entity.pdbx_description
1 polymer ?
#
loop_
_entity_poly.entity_id
_entity_poly.type
_entity_poly.pdbx_seq_one_letter_code
_entity_poly.pdbx_strand_id
1 'polypeptide(L)'
;MLFQSVMFDFQAAEKLRLQEPVSDIGLEPLCAMINNNLRCYDLSTELSNSTMEALPQNYAEQINFEDTCKGFLDVAKEAVRQTVNVIFEDPGVQELVAKLYQKDWCEGLVTEYLVETFSDYFTDVKMYIEERSFRRFVEACLEETIVVYVDHLLMLRTYVKEETIERMRLDEDVLTDFFREYINVTKVGSRVRILGDLRELASAESVDSFTLIYTNILEHQPDCPPEVVEKLVALREGIPRKDAKEVAQDCKEIYENSLVDGNPPKKGFIFGRVKSLAPKSMWRR
;
A
#
# COMPACT_ATOMS: atom_id res chain seq x y z
N MET A 1 11.70 -32.78 -13.95
CA MET A 1 11.49 -32.88 -12.49
C MET A 1 12.63 -32.27 -11.67
N LEU A 2 13.90 -32.67 -11.84
CA LEU A 2 15.02 -32.10 -11.05
C LEU A 2 15.16 -30.56 -11.18
N PHE A 3 15.08 -30.03 -12.40
CA PHE A 3 15.26 -28.59 -12.67
C PHE A 3 14.19 -27.71 -12.01
N GLN A 4 12.91 -28.12 -12.09
CA GLN A 4 11.81 -27.41 -11.41
C GLN A 4 11.97 -27.44 -9.89
N SER A 5 12.36 -28.58 -9.32
CA SER A 5 12.62 -28.70 -7.89
C SER A 5 13.69 -27.69 -7.45
N VAL A 6 14.82 -27.62 -8.16
CA VAL A 6 15.91 -26.70 -7.81
C VAL A 6 15.45 -25.23 -7.84
N MET A 7 14.65 -24.84 -8.85
CA MET A 7 14.11 -23.47 -8.90
C MET A 7 13.15 -23.18 -7.75
N PHE A 8 12.26 -24.13 -7.41
CA PHE A 8 11.36 -23.98 -6.27
C PHE A 8 12.12 -23.90 -4.95
N ASP A 9 13.12 -24.75 -4.74
CA ASP A 9 13.94 -24.77 -3.53
C ASP A 9 14.71 -23.44 -3.36
N PHE A 10 15.26 -22.91 -4.46
CA PHE A 10 15.93 -21.61 -4.45
C PHE A 10 14.96 -20.46 -4.12
N GLN A 11 13.80 -20.41 -4.78
CA GLN A 11 12.76 -19.41 -4.49
C GLN A 11 12.27 -19.50 -3.04
N ALA A 12 12.12 -20.72 -2.51
CA ALA A 12 11.71 -20.94 -1.13
C ALA A 12 12.78 -20.44 -0.14
N ALA A 13 14.06 -20.66 -0.43
CA ALA A 13 15.16 -20.15 0.37
C ALA A 13 15.21 -18.61 0.38
N GLU A 14 15.00 -17.97 -0.78
CA GLU A 14 14.93 -16.50 -0.86
C GLU A 14 13.70 -15.95 -0.12
N LYS A 15 12.54 -16.61 -0.25
CA LYS A 15 11.33 -16.25 0.52
C LYS A 15 11.53 -16.38 2.02
N LEU A 16 12.30 -17.37 2.46
CA LEU A 16 12.65 -17.53 3.87
C LEU A 16 13.55 -16.38 4.34
N ARG A 17 14.57 -16.02 3.54
CA ARG A 17 15.44 -14.87 3.84
C ARG A 17 14.66 -13.56 3.94
N LEU A 18 13.67 -13.35 3.07
CA LEU A 18 12.79 -12.16 3.10
C LEU A 18 11.88 -12.08 4.34
N GLN A 19 11.86 -13.10 5.20
CA GLN A 19 11.18 -13.07 6.50
C GLN A 19 12.09 -12.56 7.63
N GLU A 20 13.39 -12.44 7.40
CA GLU A 20 14.34 -11.85 8.35
C GLU A 20 14.07 -10.33 8.49
N PRO A 21 14.39 -9.72 9.65
CA PRO A 21 14.30 -8.27 9.81
C PRO A 21 15.08 -7.53 8.73
N VAL A 22 14.53 -6.45 8.17
CA VAL A 22 15.20 -5.73 7.07
C VAL A 22 16.52 -5.09 7.50
N SER A 23 16.68 -4.80 8.80
CA SER A 23 17.95 -4.39 9.41
C SER A 23 19.07 -5.42 9.27
N ASP A 24 18.71 -6.71 9.25
CA ASP A 24 19.65 -7.82 9.15
C ASP A 24 19.99 -8.14 7.68
N ILE A 25 19.07 -7.83 6.76
CA ILE A 25 19.28 -8.04 5.32
C ILE A 25 20.06 -6.87 4.70
N GLY A 26 19.68 -5.63 4.99
CA GLY A 26 20.22 -4.42 4.38
C GLY A 26 19.60 -4.05 3.02
N LEU A 27 19.81 -2.81 2.60
CA LEU A 27 19.20 -2.23 1.39
C LEU A 27 19.77 -2.86 0.10
N GLU A 28 21.09 -2.92 -0.03
CA GLU A 28 21.77 -3.37 -1.25
C GLU A 28 21.49 -4.85 -1.55
N PRO A 29 21.49 -5.77 -0.57
CA PRO A 29 21.10 -7.16 -0.81
C PRO A 29 19.65 -7.29 -1.30
N LEU A 30 18.71 -6.50 -0.76
CA LEU A 30 17.33 -6.47 -1.25
C LEU A 30 17.25 -5.98 -2.70
N CYS A 31 17.97 -4.91 -3.03
CA CYS A 31 18.08 -4.41 -4.41
C CYS A 31 18.66 -5.47 -5.36
N ALA A 32 19.71 -6.18 -4.94
CA ALA A 32 20.28 -7.27 -5.71
C ALA A 32 19.27 -8.42 -5.92
N MET A 33 18.50 -8.79 -4.88
CA MET A 33 17.46 -9.81 -4.99
C MET A 33 16.40 -9.43 -6.03
N ILE A 34 15.98 -8.16 -6.09
CA ILE A 34 15.02 -7.67 -7.10
C ILE A 34 15.54 -7.93 -8.52
N ASN A 35 16.76 -7.46 -8.84
CA ASN A 35 17.32 -7.62 -10.18
C ASN A 35 17.59 -9.08 -10.53
N ASN A 36 18.17 -9.84 -9.60
CA ASN A 36 18.52 -11.23 -9.82
C ASN A 36 17.27 -12.07 -10.10
N ASN A 37 16.19 -11.85 -9.36
CA ASN A 37 14.95 -12.60 -9.57
C ASN A 37 14.25 -12.25 -10.89
N LEU A 38 14.29 -11.00 -11.32
CA LEU A 38 13.82 -10.64 -12.66
C LEU A 38 14.66 -11.30 -13.74
N ARG A 39 15.99 -11.33 -13.56
CA ARG A 39 16.88 -12.03 -14.49
C ARG A 39 16.63 -13.54 -14.50
N CYS A 40 16.38 -14.15 -13.34
CA CYS A 40 16.01 -15.55 -13.22
C CYS A 40 14.68 -15.84 -13.92
N TYR A 41 13.69 -14.95 -13.83
CA TYR A 41 12.44 -15.08 -14.58
C TYR A 41 12.68 -15.12 -16.09
N ASP A 42 13.46 -14.18 -16.63
CA ASP A 42 13.74 -14.12 -18.07
C ASP A 42 14.48 -15.39 -18.55
N LEU A 43 15.55 -15.78 -17.84
CA LEU A 43 16.35 -16.94 -18.19
C LEU A 43 15.57 -18.26 -18.05
N SER A 44 14.76 -18.39 -17.00
CA SER A 44 13.92 -19.59 -16.80
C SER A 44 12.82 -19.70 -17.85
N THR A 45 12.24 -18.56 -18.28
CA THR A 45 11.26 -18.51 -19.37
C THR A 45 11.90 -18.89 -20.70
N GLU A 46 13.07 -18.33 -21.03
CA GLU A 46 13.81 -18.67 -22.25
C GLU A 46 14.16 -20.17 -22.29
N LEU A 47 14.72 -20.69 -21.20
CA LEU A 47 15.04 -22.12 -21.08
C LEU A 47 13.81 -23.01 -21.17
N SER A 48 12.70 -22.61 -20.55
CA SER A 48 11.42 -23.30 -20.65
C SER A 48 10.97 -23.41 -22.11
N ASN A 49 10.98 -22.30 -22.84
CA ASN A 49 10.57 -22.27 -24.24
C ASN A 49 11.46 -23.17 -25.11
N SER A 50 12.78 -23.05 -24.99
CA SER A 50 13.72 -23.91 -25.74
C SER A 50 13.55 -25.40 -25.39
N THR A 51 13.26 -25.72 -24.13
CA THR A 51 13.01 -27.10 -23.70
C THR A 51 11.71 -27.63 -24.31
N MET A 52 10.65 -26.83 -24.30
CA MET A 52 9.35 -27.19 -24.87
C MET A 52 9.42 -27.41 -26.39
N GLU A 53 10.19 -26.60 -27.11
CA GLU A 53 10.43 -26.77 -28.55
C GLU A 53 11.23 -28.03 -28.89
N ALA A 54 12.15 -28.44 -28.01
CA ALA A 54 12.98 -29.63 -28.20
C ALA A 54 12.28 -30.95 -27.82
N LEU A 55 11.19 -30.89 -27.05
CA LEU A 55 10.47 -32.07 -26.57
C LEU A 55 9.45 -32.58 -27.61
N PRO A 56 9.30 -33.91 -27.75
CA PRO A 56 8.15 -34.46 -28.44
C PRO A 56 6.84 -34.02 -27.78
N GLN A 57 5.81 -33.77 -28.60
CA GLN A 57 4.55 -33.15 -28.15
C GLN A 57 3.89 -33.87 -26.95
N ASN A 58 3.93 -35.20 -26.93
CA ASN A 58 3.38 -36.01 -25.85
C ASN A 58 4.07 -35.80 -24.49
N TYR A 59 5.33 -35.33 -24.48
CA TYR A 59 6.07 -34.99 -23.26
C TYR A 59 5.94 -33.50 -22.91
N ALA A 60 5.90 -32.63 -23.92
CA ALA A 60 5.65 -31.20 -23.72
C ALA A 60 4.32 -30.94 -22.99
N GLU A 61 3.24 -31.63 -23.38
CA GLU A 61 1.92 -31.48 -22.74
C GLU A 61 1.88 -31.93 -21.26
N GLN A 62 2.90 -32.65 -20.78
CA GLN A 62 2.99 -33.15 -19.40
C GLN A 62 3.80 -32.23 -18.46
N ILE A 63 4.42 -31.17 -18.99
CA ILE A 63 5.32 -30.31 -18.22
C ILE A 63 4.79 -28.88 -18.21
N ASN A 64 4.58 -28.33 -17.00
CA ASN A 64 4.25 -26.93 -16.81
C ASN A 64 5.42 -26.21 -16.11
N PHE A 65 6.11 -25.33 -16.83
CA PHE A 65 7.18 -24.48 -16.26
C PHE A 65 6.67 -23.10 -15.82
N GLU A 66 5.45 -22.72 -16.20
CA GLU A 66 4.94 -21.36 -16.05
C GLU A 66 4.90 -20.92 -14.59
N ASP A 67 4.37 -21.78 -13.71
CA ASP A 67 4.27 -21.49 -12.28
C ASP A 67 5.65 -21.34 -11.63
N THR A 68 6.61 -22.18 -12.02
CA THR A 68 7.97 -22.09 -11.49
C THR A 68 8.68 -20.83 -11.98
N CYS A 69 8.51 -20.43 -13.24
CA CYS A 69 9.09 -19.18 -13.73
C CYS A 69 8.48 -17.98 -13.00
N LYS A 70 7.15 -17.92 -12.90
CA LYS A 70 6.43 -16.85 -12.21
C LYS A 70 6.80 -16.72 -10.72
N GLY A 71 7.20 -17.81 -10.06
CA GLY A 71 7.67 -17.77 -8.68
C GLY A 71 8.83 -16.78 -8.44
N PHE A 72 9.70 -16.56 -9.41
CA PHE A 72 10.76 -15.53 -9.32
C PHE A 72 10.18 -14.10 -9.33
N LEU A 73 9.10 -13.84 -10.06
CA LEU A 73 8.42 -12.55 -10.03
C LEU A 73 7.81 -12.26 -8.65
N ASP A 74 7.32 -13.28 -7.96
CA ASP A 74 6.81 -13.15 -6.60
C ASP A 74 7.93 -12.79 -5.61
N VAL A 75 9.09 -13.44 -5.72
CA VAL A 75 10.27 -13.10 -4.91
C VAL A 75 10.71 -11.66 -5.17
N ALA A 76 10.81 -11.25 -6.43
CA ALA A 76 11.17 -9.88 -6.79
C ALA A 76 10.15 -8.86 -6.23
N LYS A 77 8.86 -9.17 -6.30
CA LYS A 77 7.79 -8.32 -5.75
C LYS A 77 7.90 -8.18 -4.22
N GLU A 78 8.18 -9.28 -3.53
CA GLU A 78 8.35 -9.26 -2.08
C GLU A 78 9.64 -8.53 -1.68
N ALA A 79 10.74 -8.70 -2.42
CA ALA A 79 11.97 -7.95 -2.22
C ALA A 79 11.74 -6.43 -2.36
N VAL A 80 10.97 -5.99 -3.37
CA VAL A 80 10.54 -4.58 -3.50
C VAL A 80 9.81 -4.10 -2.24
N ARG A 81 8.89 -4.90 -1.71
CA ARG A 81 8.15 -4.56 -0.49
C ARG A 81 9.08 -4.41 0.71
N GLN A 82 10.05 -5.32 0.86
CA GLN A 82 11.04 -5.25 1.93
C GLN A 82 11.98 -4.05 1.77
N THR A 83 12.34 -3.65 0.55
CA THR A 83 13.09 -2.40 0.31
C THR A 83 12.30 -1.17 0.79
N VAL A 84 10.98 -1.15 0.62
CA VAL A 84 10.13 -0.09 1.19
C VAL A 84 10.13 -0.17 2.71
N ASN A 85 10.05 -1.36 3.31
CA ASN A 85 10.10 -1.51 4.77
C ASN A 85 11.40 -0.98 5.37
N VAL A 86 12.55 -1.07 4.69
CA VAL A 86 13.80 -0.45 5.15
C VAL A 86 13.60 1.05 5.44
N ILE A 87 12.88 1.76 4.57
CA ILE A 87 12.58 3.19 4.75
C ILE A 87 11.66 3.41 5.95
N PHE A 88 10.57 2.65 6.06
CA PHE A 88 9.58 2.83 7.13
C PHE A 88 10.00 2.25 8.50
N GLU A 89 11.08 1.45 8.53
CA GLU A 89 11.75 1.00 9.76
C GLU A 89 12.92 1.92 10.16
N ASP A 90 13.29 2.90 9.32
CA ASP A 90 14.26 3.92 9.69
C ASP A 90 13.76 4.73 10.91
N PRO A 91 14.57 4.88 11.98
CA PRO A 91 14.14 5.59 13.17
C PRO A 91 13.74 7.05 12.94
N GLY A 92 14.39 7.75 12.00
CA GLY A 92 14.06 9.12 11.63
C GLY A 92 12.71 9.20 10.92
N VAL A 93 12.43 8.28 10.00
CA VAL A 93 11.11 8.16 9.36
C VAL A 93 10.03 7.82 10.38
N GLN A 94 10.28 6.88 11.29
CA GLN A 94 9.34 6.53 12.35
C GLN A 94 9.04 7.71 13.28
N GLU A 95 10.04 8.53 13.61
CA GLU A 95 9.85 9.74 14.41
C GLU A 95 8.93 10.75 13.68
N LEU A 96 9.15 10.96 12.38
CA LEU A 96 8.29 11.83 11.56
C LEU A 96 6.87 11.29 11.47
N VAL A 97 6.70 10.00 11.16
CA VAL A 97 5.40 9.34 11.08
C VAL A 97 4.63 9.44 12.39
N ALA A 98 5.29 9.27 13.53
CA ALA A 98 4.66 9.40 14.85
C ALA A 98 4.08 10.82 15.10
N LYS A 99 4.58 11.84 14.40
CA LYS A 99 4.13 13.25 14.48
C LYS A 99 3.01 13.58 13.49
N LEU A 100 2.57 12.65 12.64
CA LEU A 100 1.42 12.87 11.76
C LEU A 100 0.17 13.27 12.57
N TYR A 101 -0.55 14.26 12.04
CA TYR A 101 -1.71 14.88 12.70
C TYR A 101 -1.42 15.54 14.06
N GLN A 102 -0.14 15.81 14.37
CA GLN A 102 0.27 16.62 15.51
C GLN A 102 0.70 18.02 15.08
N LYS A 103 1.20 18.82 16.03
CA LYS A 103 1.57 20.22 15.80
C LYS A 103 2.57 20.39 14.64
N ASP A 104 3.67 19.63 14.65
CA ASP A 104 4.72 19.72 13.61
C ASP A 104 4.17 19.36 12.22
N TRP A 105 3.19 18.45 12.16
CA TRP A 105 2.49 18.12 10.92
C TRP A 105 1.56 19.26 10.46
N CYS A 106 0.80 19.88 11.37
CA CYS A 106 -0.02 21.06 11.06
C CYS A 106 0.83 22.20 10.46
N GLU A 107 2.06 22.37 10.95
CA GLU A 107 3.03 23.36 10.46
C GLU A 107 3.68 22.96 9.11
N GLY A 108 3.37 21.78 8.56
CA GLY A 108 3.85 21.28 7.27
C GLY A 108 5.18 20.53 7.31
N LEU A 109 5.87 20.55 8.45
CA LEU A 109 7.25 20.05 8.58
C LEU A 109 7.36 18.53 8.37
N VAL A 110 6.36 17.77 8.82
CA VAL A 110 6.41 16.30 8.76
C VAL A 110 6.41 15.79 7.32
N THR A 111 5.46 16.24 6.51
CA THR A 111 5.32 15.80 5.11
C THR A 111 6.51 16.24 4.26
N GLU A 112 6.98 17.48 4.46
CA GLU A 112 8.16 18.01 3.75
C GLU A 112 9.42 17.19 4.08
N TYR A 113 9.69 16.90 5.35
CA TYR A 113 10.84 16.09 5.72
C TYR A 113 10.73 14.62 5.28
N LEU A 114 9.51 14.07 5.24
CA LEU A 114 9.30 12.72 4.70
C LEU A 114 9.67 12.66 3.22
N VAL A 115 9.23 13.60 2.39
CA VAL A 115 9.54 13.57 0.95
C VAL A 115 11.02 13.84 0.66
N GLU A 116 11.69 14.69 1.43
CA GLU A 116 13.16 14.86 1.35
C GLU A 116 13.87 13.55 1.70
N THR A 117 13.49 12.90 2.79
CA THR A 117 14.06 11.61 3.20
C THR A 117 13.82 10.53 2.14
N PHE A 118 12.61 10.48 1.56
CA PHE A 118 12.32 9.56 0.46
C PHE A 118 13.17 9.86 -0.78
N SER A 119 13.46 11.13 -1.08
CA SER A 119 14.32 11.51 -2.20
C SER A 119 15.74 10.95 -2.06
N ASP A 120 16.31 11.01 -0.85
CA ASP A 120 17.62 10.42 -0.54
C ASP A 120 17.62 8.91 -0.78
N TYR A 121 16.65 8.19 -0.18
CA TYR A 121 16.51 6.75 -0.39
C TYR A 121 16.26 6.38 -1.86
N PHE A 122 15.46 7.17 -2.59
CA PHE A 122 15.17 6.93 -4.00
C PHE A 122 16.43 7.09 -4.84
N THR A 123 17.28 8.06 -4.51
CA THR A 123 18.58 8.26 -5.16
C THR A 123 19.47 7.04 -4.99
N ASP A 124 19.57 6.51 -3.76
CA ASP A 124 20.39 5.33 -3.47
C ASP A 124 19.85 4.07 -4.16
N VAL A 125 18.55 3.78 -3.99
CA VAL A 125 17.92 2.59 -4.59
C VAL A 125 18.03 2.60 -6.11
N LYS A 126 17.89 3.77 -6.74
CA LYS A 126 18.01 3.92 -8.20
C LYS A 126 19.41 3.58 -8.72
N MET A 127 20.46 3.66 -7.89
CA MET A 127 21.79 3.22 -8.28
C MET A 127 21.90 1.69 -8.40
N TYR A 128 21.06 0.95 -7.66
CA TYR A 128 21.17 -0.50 -7.53
C TYR A 128 20.17 -1.29 -8.35
N ILE A 129 19.00 -0.74 -8.71
CA ILE A 129 17.95 -1.48 -9.41
C ILE A 129 17.61 -0.91 -10.79
N GLU A 130 17.14 -1.77 -11.68
CA GLU A 130 16.72 -1.36 -13.02
C GLU A 130 15.55 -0.37 -12.99
N GLU A 131 15.51 0.56 -13.94
CA GLU A 131 14.51 1.63 -14.04
C GLU A 131 13.05 1.13 -13.95
N ARG A 132 12.74 -0.02 -14.56
CA ARG A 132 11.39 -0.60 -14.48
C ARG A 132 11.04 -1.03 -13.05
N SER A 133 12.00 -1.62 -12.35
CA SER A 133 11.86 -2.06 -10.96
C SER A 133 11.81 -0.87 -10.01
N PHE A 134 12.62 0.15 -10.26
CA PHE A 134 12.61 1.41 -9.53
C PHE A 134 11.22 2.05 -9.53
N ARG A 135 10.55 2.13 -10.69
CA ARG A 135 9.17 2.64 -10.75
C ARG A 135 8.18 1.83 -9.92
N ARG A 136 8.35 0.49 -9.85
CA ARG A 136 7.50 -0.38 -9.02
C ARG A 136 7.78 -0.17 -7.53
N PHE A 137 9.03 0.06 -7.17
CA PHE A 137 9.43 0.40 -5.81
C PHE A 137 8.84 1.74 -5.36
N VAL A 138 8.92 2.78 -6.18
CA VAL A 138 8.31 4.08 -5.88
C VAL A 138 6.79 3.97 -5.76
N GLU A 139 6.14 3.20 -6.64
CA GLU A 139 4.71 2.92 -6.56
C GLU A 139 4.33 2.22 -5.24
N ALA A 140 5.14 1.26 -4.77
CA ALA A 140 4.93 0.60 -3.48
C ALA A 140 5.19 1.54 -2.28
N CYS A 141 6.19 2.43 -2.38
CA CYS A 141 6.48 3.45 -1.36
C CYS A 141 5.32 4.44 -1.22
N LEU A 142 4.72 4.88 -2.33
CA LEU A 142 3.50 5.69 -2.30
C LEU A 142 2.37 4.93 -1.60
N GLU A 143 2.13 3.67 -1.95
CA GLU A 143 1.07 2.87 -1.31
C GLU A 143 1.26 2.73 0.20
N GLU A 144 2.49 2.48 0.69
CA GLU A 144 2.78 2.45 2.14
C GLU A 144 2.59 3.82 2.79
N THR A 145 3.01 4.91 2.13
CA THR A 145 2.79 6.28 2.62
C THR A 145 1.29 6.55 2.83
N ILE A 146 0.45 6.22 1.85
CA ILE A 146 -1.00 6.38 1.95
C ILE A 146 -1.56 5.54 3.11
N VAL A 147 -1.13 4.28 3.26
CA VAL A 147 -1.56 3.41 4.38
C VAL A 147 -1.22 4.05 5.72
N VAL A 148 -0.01 4.59 5.88
CA VAL A 148 0.45 5.24 7.11
C VAL A 148 -0.39 6.48 7.44
N TYR A 149 -0.68 7.34 6.45
CA TYR A 149 -1.54 8.52 6.65
C TYR A 149 -2.95 8.13 7.06
N VAL A 150 -3.56 7.17 6.35
CA VAL A 150 -4.91 6.67 6.66
C VAL A 150 -4.95 6.06 8.07
N ASP A 151 -3.93 5.28 8.45
CA ASP A 151 -3.89 4.66 9.78
C ASP A 151 -3.82 5.71 10.89
N HIS A 152 -2.99 6.75 10.74
CA HIS A 152 -2.88 7.81 11.74
C HIS A 152 -4.14 8.67 11.84
N LEU A 153 -4.80 8.95 10.71
CA LEU A 153 -6.11 9.62 10.69
C LEU A 153 -7.14 8.85 11.51
N LEU A 154 -7.21 7.53 11.30
CA LEU A 154 -8.18 6.65 11.97
C LEU A 154 -7.83 6.33 13.43
N MET A 155 -6.64 6.71 13.89
CA MET A 155 -6.20 6.66 15.28
C MET A 155 -6.38 7.97 16.04
N LEU A 156 -6.79 9.05 15.36
CA LEU A 156 -7.03 10.33 16.00
C LEU A 156 -8.02 10.21 17.16
N ARG A 157 -7.78 11.03 18.18
CA ARG A 157 -8.62 11.14 19.39
C ARG A 157 -9.15 12.54 19.62
N THR A 158 -8.76 13.47 18.75
CA THR A 158 -9.11 14.88 18.81
C THR A 158 -10.02 15.23 17.65
N TYR A 159 -10.90 16.20 17.84
CA TYR A 159 -11.76 16.67 16.76
C TYR A 159 -10.95 17.20 15.58
N VAL A 160 -11.42 16.88 14.38
CA VAL A 160 -10.90 17.41 13.12
C VAL A 160 -11.35 18.87 13.01
N LYS A 161 -10.39 19.77 12.83
CA LYS A 161 -10.63 21.21 12.64
C LYS A 161 -10.40 21.60 11.19
N GLU A 162 -10.83 22.81 10.82
CA GLU A 162 -10.61 23.33 9.47
C GLU A 162 -9.12 23.38 9.07
N GLU A 163 -8.25 23.75 10.02
CA GLU A 163 -6.80 23.72 9.81
C GLU A 163 -6.29 22.30 9.49
N THR A 164 -6.87 21.27 10.12
CA THR A 164 -6.54 19.87 9.81
C THR A 164 -6.97 19.51 8.40
N ILE A 165 -8.17 19.92 7.97
CA ILE A 165 -8.68 19.69 6.61
C ILE A 165 -7.79 20.37 5.57
N GLU A 166 -7.41 21.63 5.78
CA GLU A 166 -6.54 22.35 4.85
C GLU A 166 -5.14 21.74 4.79
N ARG A 167 -4.58 21.32 5.93
CA ARG A 167 -3.28 20.63 5.95
C ARG A 167 -3.32 19.28 5.21
N MET A 168 -4.40 18.50 5.38
CA MET A 168 -4.60 17.27 4.60
C MET A 168 -4.60 17.55 3.09
N ARG A 169 -5.29 18.61 2.66
CA ARG A 169 -5.33 19.03 1.25
C ARG A 169 -3.94 19.39 0.72
N LEU A 170 -3.17 20.17 1.50
CA LEU A 170 -1.81 20.55 1.12
C LEU A 170 -0.86 19.33 1.05
N ASP A 171 -1.05 18.33 1.90
CA ASP A 171 -0.27 17.09 1.84
C ASP A 171 -0.61 16.24 0.62
N GLU A 172 -1.89 16.21 0.20
CA GLU A 172 -2.28 15.59 -1.07
C GLU A 172 -1.51 16.21 -2.24
N ASP A 173 -1.38 17.55 -2.26
CA ASP A 173 -0.62 18.28 -3.28
C ASP A 173 0.87 17.93 -3.21
N VAL A 174 1.49 17.98 -2.02
CA VAL A 174 2.93 17.66 -1.83
C VAL A 174 3.25 16.24 -2.26
N LEU A 175 2.45 15.26 -1.82
CA LEU A 175 2.64 13.85 -2.19
C LEU A 175 2.44 13.65 -3.70
N THR A 176 1.42 14.29 -4.28
CA THR A 176 1.18 14.20 -5.73
C THR A 176 2.34 14.76 -6.53
N ASP A 177 2.83 15.93 -6.13
CA ASP A 177 3.91 16.64 -6.81
C ASP A 177 5.25 15.92 -6.69
N PHE A 178 5.54 15.34 -5.53
CA PHE A 178 6.75 14.53 -5.34
C PHE A 178 6.71 13.23 -6.15
N PHE A 179 5.66 12.41 -5.98
CA PHE A 179 5.65 11.07 -6.60
C PHE A 179 5.48 11.10 -8.12
N ARG A 180 4.87 12.15 -8.70
CA ARG A 180 4.71 12.27 -10.17
C ARG A 180 6.03 12.50 -10.91
N GLU A 181 7.10 12.88 -10.20
CA GLU A 181 8.44 13.02 -10.79
C GLU A 181 9.03 11.65 -11.18
N TYR A 182 8.58 10.58 -10.52
CA TYR A 182 9.15 9.25 -10.64
C TYR A 182 8.21 8.25 -11.34
N ILE A 183 6.89 8.41 -11.19
CA ILE A 183 5.89 7.51 -11.76
C ILE A 183 4.76 8.26 -12.47
N ASN A 184 3.96 7.55 -13.25
CA ASN A 184 2.90 8.14 -14.08
C ASN A 184 1.85 8.89 -13.22
N VAL A 185 1.51 10.12 -13.62
CA VAL A 185 0.56 10.99 -12.90
C VAL A 185 -0.80 10.34 -12.63
N THR A 186 -1.33 9.53 -13.55
CA THR A 186 -2.61 8.82 -13.36
C THR A 186 -2.50 7.77 -12.25
N LYS A 187 -1.36 7.09 -12.12
CA LYS A 187 -1.10 6.14 -11.05
C LYS A 187 -0.94 6.80 -9.69
N VAL A 188 -0.36 8.00 -9.65
CA VAL A 188 -0.23 8.83 -8.44
C VAL A 188 -1.62 9.27 -8.01
N GLY A 189 -2.36 9.93 -8.89
CA GLY A 189 -3.69 10.45 -8.61
C GLY A 189 -4.67 9.35 -8.17
N SER A 190 -4.62 8.15 -8.77
CA SER A 190 -5.48 7.04 -8.35
C SER A 190 -5.19 6.53 -6.93
N ARG A 191 -3.95 6.67 -6.44
CA ARG A 191 -3.54 6.21 -5.10
C ARG A 191 -3.77 7.28 -4.03
N VAL A 192 -3.48 8.54 -4.37
CA VAL A 192 -3.68 9.68 -3.46
C VAL A 192 -5.16 9.97 -3.25
N ARG A 193 -6.03 9.67 -4.23
CA ARG A 193 -7.48 9.96 -4.19
C ARG A 193 -8.14 9.66 -2.85
N ILE A 194 -7.84 8.51 -2.25
CA ILE A 194 -8.43 8.10 -0.98
C ILE A 194 -8.15 9.08 0.17
N LEU A 195 -7.00 9.77 0.18
CA LEU A 195 -6.74 10.82 1.18
C LEU A 195 -7.73 11.97 1.02
N GLY A 196 -8.00 12.37 -0.23
CA GLY A 196 -9.02 13.36 -0.57
C GLY A 196 -10.43 12.89 -0.19
N ASP A 197 -10.79 11.65 -0.51
CA ASP A 197 -12.11 11.11 -0.15
C ASP A 197 -12.30 11.05 1.38
N LEU A 198 -11.28 10.66 2.14
CA LEU A 198 -11.33 10.65 3.61
C LEU A 198 -11.31 12.07 4.20
N ARG A 199 -10.63 13.03 3.55
CA ARG A 199 -10.70 14.45 3.89
C ARG A 199 -12.12 14.97 3.71
N GLU A 200 -12.79 14.63 2.61
CA GLU A 200 -14.17 14.98 2.35
C GLU A 200 -15.10 14.40 3.43
N LEU A 201 -14.97 13.10 3.76
CA LEU A 201 -15.69 12.50 4.90
C LEU A 201 -15.42 13.23 6.21
N ALA A 202 -14.17 13.58 6.49
CA ALA A 202 -13.77 14.29 7.70
C ALA A 202 -14.22 15.77 7.73
N SER A 203 -14.71 16.29 6.60
CA SER A 203 -15.30 17.64 6.49
C SER A 203 -16.83 17.63 6.38
N ALA A 204 -17.46 16.46 6.22
CA ALA A 204 -18.89 16.34 6.02
C ALA A 204 -19.70 16.89 7.22
N GLU A 205 -20.83 17.52 6.90
CA GLU A 205 -21.66 18.26 7.86
C GLU A 205 -23.07 17.69 8.03
N SER A 206 -23.47 16.72 7.20
CA SER A 206 -24.81 16.16 7.18
C SER A 206 -24.82 14.68 6.86
N VAL A 207 -25.90 13.98 7.25
CA VAL A 207 -26.10 12.55 6.96
C VAL A 207 -25.99 12.28 5.45
N ASP A 208 -26.66 13.09 4.63
CA ASP A 208 -26.64 12.99 3.17
C ASP A 208 -25.23 13.15 2.58
N SER A 209 -24.42 14.07 3.14
CA SER A 209 -23.04 14.26 2.69
C SER A 209 -22.19 13.03 3.00
N PHE A 210 -22.30 12.47 4.21
CA PHE A 210 -21.56 11.25 4.59
C PHE A 210 -21.92 10.07 3.68
N THR A 211 -23.20 9.82 3.46
CA THR A 211 -23.67 8.67 2.65
C THR A 211 -23.27 8.82 1.19
N LEU A 212 -23.35 10.03 0.62
CA LEU A 212 -22.91 10.29 -0.75
C LEU A 212 -21.40 10.06 -0.93
N ILE A 213 -20.58 10.65 -0.05
CA ILE A 213 -19.11 10.53 -0.13
C ILE A 213 -18.72 9.06 0.05
N TYR A 214 -19.31 8.36 1.02
CA TYR A 214 -19.01 6.95 1.25
C TYR A 214 -19.41 6.05 0.06
N THR A 215 -20.55 6.32 -0.57
CA THR A 215 -20.95 5.63 -1.80
C THR A 215 -19.89 5.81 -2.90
N ASN A 216 -19.40 7.03 -3.09
CA ASN A 216 -18.33 7.33 -4.05
C ASN A 216 -17.01 6.64 -3.70
N ILE A 217 -16.66 6.54 -2.41
CA ILE A 217 -15.48 5.77 -1.96
C ILE A 217 -15.59 4.31 -2.41
N LEU A 218 -16.75 3.68 -2.21
CA LEU A 218 -16.94 2.26 -2.54
C LEU A 218 -16.82 1.95 -4.05
N GLU A 219 -17.04 2.92 -4.94
CA GLU A 219 -16.81 2.75 -6.38
C GLU A 219 -15.32 2.46 -6.70
N HIS A 220 -14.41 2.95 -5.87
CA HIS A 220 -12.97 2.91 -6.11
C HIS A 220 -12.19 2.09 -5.07
N GLN A 221 -12.71 2.02 -3.86
CA GLN A 221 -12.21 1.26 -2.71
C GLN A 221 -13.36 0.43 -2.11
N PRO A 222 -13.85 -0.58 -2.83
CA PRO A 222 -15.00 -1.38 -2.41
C PRO A 222 -14.79 -2.18 -1.12
N ASP A 223 -13.55 -2.30 -0.64
CA ASP A 223 -13.20 -2.92 0.64
C ASP A 223 -13.03 -1.90 1.79
N CYS A 224 -13.40 -0.64 1.59
CA CYS A 224 -13.51 0.34 2.66
C CYS A 224 -14.63 -0.07 3.62
N PRO A 225 -14.32 -0.39 4.89
CA PRO A 225 -15.33 -0.88 5.81
C PRO A 225 -16.04 0.30 6.51
N PRO A 226 -17.32 0.13 6.91
CA PRO A 226 -18.12 1.22 7.50
C PRO A 226 -17.53 1.78 8.80
N GLU A 227 -16.70 1.01 9.51
CA GLU A 227 -15.94 1.44 10.69
C GLU A 227 -15.04 2.67 10.41
N VAL A 228 -14.62 2.88 9.16
CA VAL A 228 -13.92 4.10 8.73
C VAL A 228 -14.82 5.32 8.90
N VAL A 229 -16.07 5.24 8.44
CA VAL A 229 -17.05 6.32 8.58
C VAL A 229 -17.39 6.54 10.04
N GLU A 230 -17.62 5.47 10.81
CA GLU A 230 -17.91 5.55 12.25
C GLU A 230 -16.81 6.29 13.02
N LYS A 231 -15.54 6.02 12.68
CA LYS A 231 -14.40 6.74 13.26
C LYS A 231 -14.39 8.21 12.86
N LEU A 232 -14.54 8.52 11.58
CA LEU A 232 -14.46 9.89 11.08
C LEU A 232 -15.62 10.77 11.57
N VAL A 233 -16.86 10.26 11.59
CA VAL A 233 -18.02 11.01 12.12
C VAL A 233 -17.85 11.30 13.62
N ALA A 234 -17.22 10.41 14.38
CA ALA A 234 -16.92 10.63 15.80
C ALA A 234 -15.85 11.71 16.05
N LEU A 235 -15.04 12.03 15.03
CA LEU A 235 -14.05 13.11 15.07
C LEU A 235 -14.63 14.47 14.63
N ARG A 236 -15.92 14.55 14.28
CA ARG A 236 -16.56 15.83 13.94
C ARG A 236 -17.14 16.51 15.16
N GLU A 237 -16.81 17.79 15.30
CA GLU A 237 -17.52 18.69 16.21
C GLU A 237 -18.83 19.15 15.55
N GLY A 238 -19.90 19.28 16.33
CA GLY A 238 -21.17 19.83 15.85
C GLY A 238 -22.15 18.83 15.22
N ILE A 239 -21.75 17.59 14.96
CA ILE A 239 -22.68 16.53 14.50
C ILE A 239 -23.48 15.98 15.69
N PRO A 240 -24.82 16.09 15.69
CA PRO A 240 -25.64 15.51 16.74
C PRO A 240 -25.45 13.99 16.86
N ARG A 241 -25.48 13.46 18.09
CA ARG A 241 -25.33 12.01 18.33
C ARG A 241 -26.38 11.16 17.61
N LYS A 242 -27.57 11.71 17.35
CA LYS A 242 -28.60 11.04 16.57
C LYS A 242 -28.12 10.86 15.13
N ASP A 243 -27.71 11.95 14.51
CA ASP A 243 -27.24 11.99 13.12
C ASP A 243 -25.98 11.13 12.94
N ALA A 244 -25.04 11.14 13.90
CA ALA A 244 -23.88 10.26 13.86
C ALA A 244 -24.24 8.76 13.86
N LYS A 245 -25.32 8.36 14.57
CA LYS A 245 -25.81 6.98 14.54
C LYS A 245 -26.52 6.65 13.23
N GLU A 246 -27.23 7.62 12.67
CA GLU A 246 -27.90 7.51 11.37
C GLU A 246 -26.86 7.31 10.26
N VAL A 247 -25.81 8.14 10.23
CA VAL A 247 -24.64 7.99 9.34
C VAL A 247 -24.05 6.58 9.42
N ALA A 248 -23.79 6.08 10.63
CA ALA A 248 -23.20 4.76 10.82
C ALA A 248 -24.11 3.64 10.29
N GLN A 249 -25.42 3.74 10.54
CA GLN A 249 -26.39 2.76 10.07
C GLN A 249 -26.53 2.78 8.54
N ASP A 250 -26.70 3.95 7.94
CA ASP A 250 -26.91 4.10 6.50
C ASP A 250 -25.66 3.67 5.71
N CYS A 251 -24.46 4.07 6.16
CA CYS A 251 -23.22 3.65 5.52
C CYS A 251 -22.98 2.15 5.66
N LYS A 252 -23.40 1.54 6.77
CA LYS A 252 -23.35 0.08 6.92
C LYS A 252 -24.28 -0.61 5.92
N GLU A 253 -25.51 -0.13 5.75
CA GLU A 253 -26.46 -0.67 4.76
C GLU A 253 -25.93 -0.50 3.33
N ILE A 254 -25.35 0.67 3.00
CA ILE A 254 -24.70 0.92 1.71
C ILE A 254 -23.58 -0.09 1.45
N TYR A 255 -22.72 -0.33 2.45
CA TYR A 255 -21.64 -1.31 2.34
C TYR A 255 -22.17 -2.72 2.13
N GLU A 256 -23.14 -3.17 2.94
CA GLU A 256 -23.76 -4.50 2.81
C GLU A 256 -24.38 -4.72 1.43
N ASN A 257 -25.03 -3.69 0.87
CA ASN A 257 -25.63 -3.73 -0.47
C ASN A 257 -24.59 -3.74 -1.60
N SER A 258 -23.36 -3.29 -1.34
CA SER A 258 -22.27 -3.29 -2.33
C SER A 258 -21.55 -4.64 -2.45
N LEU A 259 -21.77 -5.55 -1.51
CA LEU A 259 -21.08 -6.85 -1.46
C LEU A 259 -21.61 -7.81 -2.54
N VAL A 260 -20.69 -8.59 -3.11
CA VAL A 260 -20.99 -9.70 -4.02
C VAL A 260 -20.67 -11.00 -3.29
N ASP A 261 -21.67 -11.87 -3.12
CA ASP A 261 -21.56 -13.11 -2.33
C ASP A 261 -20.99 -12.89 -0.92
N GLY A 262 -21.38 -11.77 -0.28
CA GLY A 262 -20.93 -11.39 1.06
C GLY A 262 -19.48 -10.89 1.13
N ASN A 263 -18.83 -10.61 0.00
CA ASN A 263 -17.45 -10.11 -0.05
C ASN A 263 -17.37 -8.83 -0.89
N PRO A 264 -16.41 -7.93 -0.59
CA PRO A 264 -16.09 -6.82 -1.48
C PRO A 264 -15.70 -7.34 -2.87
N PRO A 265 -16.19 -6.74 -3.97
CA PRO A 265 -15.88 -7.17 -5.33
C PRO A 265 -14.38 -7.11 -5.66
N LYS A 266 -13.62 -6.25 -4.96
CA LYS A 266 -12.17 -6.14 -5.09
C LYS A 266 -11.55 -5.73 -3.75
N LYS A 267 -10.36 -6.24 -3.45
CA LYS A 267 -9.54 -5.75 -2.34
C LYS A 267 -8.63 -4.62 -2.81
N GLY A 268 -8.64 -3.52 -2.09
CA GLY A 268 -7.71 -2.40 -2.22
C GLY A 268 -6.40 -2.69 -1.50
N PHE A 269 -5.48 -1.73 -1.55
CA PHE A 269 -4.15 -1.84 -0.91
C PHE A 269 -4.12 -1.26 0.52
N ILE A 270 -5.25 -0.70 0.99
CA ILE A 270 -5.30 0.16 2.18
C ILE A 270 -5.88 -0.59 3.38
N PHE A 271 -7.18 -0.87 3.35
CA PHE A 271 -7.94 -1.23 4.56
C PHE A 271 -7.57 -2.60 5.13
N GLY A 272 -7.00 -3.50 4.32
CA GLY A 272 -6.40 -4.74 4.81
C GLY A 272 -5.05 -4.57 5.55
N ARG A 273 -4.41 -3.40 5.47
CA ARG A 273 -3.09 -3.09 6.04
C ARG A 273 -3.13 -2.05 7.17
N VAL A 274 -4.22 -1.30 7.28
CA VAL A 274 -4.45 -0.32 8.35
C VAL A 274 -4.58 -1.01 9.71
N LYS A 275 -3.70 -0.68 10.67
CA LYS A 275 -3.64 -1.33 11.99
C LYS A 275 -4.83 -0.94 12.85
N SER A 276 -5.30 0.29 12.75
CA SER A 276 -6.41 0.84 13.54
C SER A 276 -7.77 0.17 13.32
N LEU A 277 -7.90 -0.64 12.27
CA LEU A 277 -9.06 -1.48 11.95
C LEU A 277 -8.84 -2.97 12.30
N ALA A 278 -7.61 -3.36 12.66
CA ALA A 278 -7.29 -4.73 13.02
C ALA A 278 -8.03 -5.16 14.31
N PRO A 279 -8.54 -6.40 14.39
CA PRO A 279 -9.15 -6.92 15.60
C PRO A 279 -8.20 -6.76 16.79
N LYS A 280 -8.72 -6.30 17.94
CA LYS A 280 -7.93 -6.04 19.16
C LYS A 280 -7.08 -7.24 19.65
N SER A 281 -7.38 -8.46 19.20
CA SER A 281 -6.60 -9.67 19.48
C SER A 281 -5.24 -9.74 18.78
N MET A 282 -5.01 -8.95 17.72
CA MET A 282 -3.74 -8.96 16.97
C MET A 282 -2.65 -8.06 17.58
N TRP A 283 -2.97 -7.24 18.58
CA TRP A 283 -2.06 -6.31 19.24
C TRP A 283 -1.22 -6.94 20.36
N ARG A 284 -1.23 -8.28 20.46
CA ARG A 284 -0.39 -9.05 21.39
C ARG A 284 0.51 -10.00 20.60
N ARG A 285 1.54 -9.45 19.97
CA ARG A 285 2.79 -10.16 19.69
C ARG A 285 3.95 -9.18 19.83
#